data_AF-A0A420RV38-F1
#
_entry.id   AF-A0A420RV38-F1
#
_cell.length_a   1.000
_cell.length_b   1.000
_cell.length_c   1.000
_cell.angle_alpha   90.00
_cell.angle_beta   90.00
_cell.angle_gamma   90.00
#
_symmetry.space_group_name_H-M   'P 1'
#
loop_
_entity.id
_entity.type
_entity.pdbx_description
1 polymer ?
#
loop_
_entity_poly.entity_id
_entity_poly.type
_entity_poly.pdbx_seq_one_letter_code
_entity_poly.pdbx_strand_id
1 'polypeptide(L)'
;MRAQARAKSGYFVKQHQQRQGLTTRDDLLEAFQNPESAEAQQLLNSINRQTAQLRGTRPYWYRKHRELESYAYNLDCPGAFITFSPADLHWRSLYQHLPQFQDWQELPEQQRMGMSSKLLRDNPHIAAWHFYRRFGLFRDIVLKQKFNVTDYWNRYEWQGRGSSHCHGLFWMDGAPGVDLENEDARKEFARIWRFHVTAFNPEPARVQQQGEGNPLAVNPLQHPLTFQWLSQVLNRCQRHHCSEAYCLRKKKGSEEISCRFFFPRDTRDTAEVVRRQGQSYFSFEAARNDSLMNHYNRCLSLGWLANIDISPCTSLQAVINYAAKYCSKMEKRTDSYAGLGRQVLPYVSHQNPLLSFASRLMNKLLGERDFSGQEICHILLNCELQEGTRVIRAVDCRPYEQQGRSLRLQGDHDDGEVVGIYEKYLSRLPLHEELTYLDFLANWNTSKRDGRKWTRWSRQAKPRVLYYFPRYKSNPRHHQYDDFCRVKLMLAHSHRDPSELRKIDGIEYDSYASAAEVCYAKHQHPDDYYGTPDAEERRPDPDEFEEEFHEPELLEEDWLELARQLPDCAPS
;
A
#
# COMPACT_ATOMS: atom_id res chain seq x y z
N MET A 1 19.89 -6.76 5.79
CA MET A 1 19.31 -6.76 4.43
C MET A 1 20.07 -7.64 3.43
N ARG A 2 21.37 -7.41 3.15
CA ARG A 2 22.14 -8.24 2.19
C ARG A 2 22.13 -9.75 2.50
N ALA A 3 22.20 -10.12 3.78
CA ALA A 3 22.06 -11.53 4.20
C ALA A 3 20.68 -12.12 3.87
N GLN A 4 19.60 -11.34 4.02
CA GLN A 4 18.24 -11.75 3.63
C GLN A 4 18.14 -11.89 2.11
N ALA A 5 18.70 -10.97 1.34
CA ALA A 5 18.76 -11.08 -0.12
C ALA A 5 19.50 -12.36 -0.56
N ARG A 6 20.62 -12.71 0.07
CA ARG A 6 21.34 -13.97 -0.19
C ARG A 6 20.51 -15.21 0.14
N ALA A 7 19.78 -15.20 1.26
CA ALA A 7 18.89 -16.31 1.60
C ALA A 7 17.74 -16.46 0.59
N LYS A 8 17.15 -15.33 0.15
CA LYS A 8 16.06 -15.32 -0.82
C LYS A 8 16.51 -15.71 -2.23
N SER A 9 17.69 -15.28 -2.68
CA SER A 9 18.26 -15.71 -3.96
C SER A 9 18.60 -17.20 -3.95
N GLY A 10 19.12 -17.74 -2.84
CA GLY A 10 19.32 -19.17 -2.66
C GLY A 10 18.02 -19.98 -2.75
N TYR A 11 16.96 -19.51 -2.10
CA TYR A 11 15.63 -20.13 -2.17
C TYR A 11 15.04 -20.08 -3.58
N PHE A 12 15.12 -18.92 -4.24
CA PHE A 12 14.69 -18.72 -5.62
C PHE A 12 15.33 -19.74 -6.57
N VAL A 13 16.66 -19.87 -6.53
CA VAL A 13 17.41 -20.76 -7.43
C VAL A 13 16.97 -22.21 -7.26
N LYS A 14 16.78 -22.67 -6.01
CA LYS A 14 16.28 -24.02 -5.73
C LYS A 14 14.90 -24.23 -6.38
N GLN A 15 13.98 -23.28 -6.23
CA GLN A 15 12.64 -23.36 -6.84
C GLN A 15 12.69 -23.33 -8.36
N HIS A 16 13.54 -22.48 -8.94
CA HIS A 16 13.66 -22.32 -10.39
C HIS A 16 14.24 -23.59 -11.03
N GLN A 17 15.33 -24.11 -10.47
CA GLN A 17 16.01 -25.29 -10.99
C GLN A 17 15.14 -26.55 -10.91
N GLN A 18 14.30 -26.67 -9.90
CA GLN A 18 13.32 -27.75 -9.81
C GLN A 18 12.23 -27.68 -10.88
N ARG A 19 11.93 -26.49 -11.41
CA ARG A 19 10.86 -26.26 -12.40
C ARG A 19 11.35 -26.27 -13.84
N GLN A 20 12.51 -25.68 -14.09
CA GLN A 20 13.02 -25.42 -15.45
C GLN A 20 14.42 -26.00 -15.69
N GLY A 21 15.03 -26.68 -14.71
CA GLY A 21 16.37 -27.25 -14.84
C GLY A 21 17.50 -26.24 -14.57
N LEU A 22 18.74 -26.66 -14.85
CA LEU A 22 19.94 -25.88 -14.60
C LEU A 22 20.09 -24.76 -15.64
N THR A 23 20.07 -23.50 -15.21
CA THR A 23 20.39 -22.34 -16.06
C THR A 23 21.89 -22.11 -16.09
N THR A 24 22.48 -22.10 -17.28
CA THR A 24 23.91 -21.79 -17.51
C THR A 24 24.16 -20.28 -17.60
N ARG A 25 25.43 -19.88 -17.69
CA ARG A 25 25.78 -18.46 -17.92
C ARG A 25 25.42 -18.02 -19.33
N ASP A 26 25.54 -18.91 -20.30
CA ASP A 26 25.26 -18.61 -21.71
C ASP A 26 23.75 -18.43 -21.92
N ASP A 27 22.91 -19.24 -21.25
CA ASP A 27 21.46 -19.05 -21.24
C ASP A 27 21.06 -17.66 -20.71
N LEU A 28 21.74 -17.18 -19.66
CA LEU A 28 21.52 -15.83 -19.13
C LEU A 28 22.02 -14.75 -20.10
N LEU A 29 23.14 -14.98 -20.79
CA LEU A 29 23.64 -14.03 -21.77
C LEU A 29 22.70 -13.95 -22.97
N GLU A 30 22.22 -15.09 -23.47
CA GLU A 30 21.27 -15.23 -24.56
C GLU A 30 19.93 -14.56 -24.23
N ALA A 31 19.31 -14.93 -23.09
CA ALA A 31 18.07 -14.32 -22.65
C ALA A 31 18.17 -12.79 -22.56
N PHE A 32 19.30 -12.26 -22.07
CA PHE A 32 19.52 -10.82 -21.92
C PHE A 32 20.20 -10.13 -23.11
N GLN A 33 20.39 -10.80 -24.26
CA GLN A 33 20.76 -10.11 -25.52
C GLN A 33 19.69 -9.08 -25.90
N ASN A 34 18.43 -9.50 -25.79
CA ASN A 34 17.28 -8.62 -25.74
C ASN A 34 16.60 -8.77 -24.36
N PRO A 35 16.85 -7.90 -23.37
CA PRO A 35 16.18 -7.96 -22.08
C PRO A 35 14.68 -7.69 -22.10
N GLU A 36 14.15 -7.20 -23.21
CA GLU A 36 12.71 -7.11 -23.44
C GLU A 36 12.16 -8.41 -24.05
N SER A 37 13.01 -9.44 -24.20
CA SER A 37 12.55 -10.78 -24.55
C SER A 37 11.65 -11.33 -23.45
N ALA A 38 10.72 -12.19 -23.84
CA ALA A 38 9.86 -12.88 -22.90
C ALA A 38 10.69 -13.70 -21.91
N GLU A 39 11.73 -14.39 -22.34
CA GLU A 39 12.58 -15.21 -21.47
C GLU A 39 13.26 -14.36 -20.38
N ALA A 40 13.83 -13.21 -20.74
CA ALA A 40 14.42 -12.29 -19.77
C ALA A 40 13.39 -11.72 -18.81
N GLN A 41 12.24 -11.27 -19.33
CA GLN A 41 11.17 -10.73 -18.51
C GLN A 41 10.60 -11.79 -17.56
N GLN A 42 10.45 -13.04 -17.99
CA GLN A 42 10.01 -14.16 -17.14
C GLN A 42 10.94 -14.35 -15.95
N LEU A 43 12.25 -14.38 -16.22
CA LEU A 43 13.26 -14.58 -15.21
C LEU A 43 13.31 -13.38 -14.25
N LEU A 44 13.35 -12.15 -14.75
CA LEU A 44 13.30 -10.94 -13.93
C LEU A 44 12.07 -10.91 -13.04
N ASN A 45 10.91 -11.26 -13.58
CA ASN A 45 9.65 -11.29 -12.87
C ASN A 45 9.63 -12.34 -11.76
N SER A 46 10.19 -13.52 -12.03
CA SER A 46 10.31 -14.57 -11.04
C SER A 46 11.24 -14.17 -9.88
N ILE A 47 12.33 -13.45 -10.17
CA ILE A 47 13.24 -12.89 -9.16
C ILE A 47 12.55 -11.76 -8.38
N ASN A 48 11.87 -10.84 -9.07
CA ASN A 48 11.18 -9.69 -8.47
C ASN A 48 10.07 -10.12 -7.51
N ARG A 49 9.35 -11.22 -7.81
CA ARG A 49 8.37 -11.82 -6.88
C ARG A 49 9.01 -12.24 -5.55
N GLN A 50 10.26 -12.70 -5.57
CA GLN A 50 11.00 -13.03 -4.34
C GLN A 50 11.52 -11.77 -3.63
N THR A 51 11.95 -10.77 -4.40
CA THR A 51 12.34 -9.45 -3.89
C THR A 51 11.18 -8.71 -3.24
N ALA A 52 9.93 -8.94 -3.65
CA ALA A 52 8.74 -8.35 -3.02
C ALA A 52 8.56 -8.76 -1.54
N GLN A 53 9.32 -9.74 -1.04
CA GLN A 53 9.38 -10.11 0.38
C GLN A 53 10.48 -9.36 1.15
N LEU A 54 11.37 -8.65 0.46
CA LEU A 54 12.41 -7.81 1.04
C LEU A 54 11.82 -6.42 1.34
N ARG A 55 11.53 -6.20 2.63
CA ARG A 55 10.95 -4.95 3.15
C ARG A 55 11.72 -3.73 2.68
N GLY A 56 10.98 -2.71 2.20
CA GLY A 56 11.52 -1.41 1.81
C GLY A 56 12.08 -1.33 0.38
N THR A 57 12.08 -2.43 -0.38
CA THR A 57 12.45 -2.44 -1.80
C THR A 57 11.31 -1.95 -2.71
N ARG A 58 11.62 -1.53 -3.93
CA ARG A 58 10.61 -1.16 -4.94
C ARG A 58 9.58 -2.28 -5.19
N PRO A 59 9.96 -3.56 -5.43
CA PRO A 59 8.99 -4.65 -5.54
C PRO A 59 8.10 -4.86 -4.30
N TYR A 60 8.61 -4.61 -3.10
CA TYR A 60 7.81 -4.67 -1.87
C TYR A 60 6.72 -3.60 -1.87
N TRP A 61 7.08 -2.35 -2.16
CA TRP A 61 6.12 -1.24 -2.19
C TRP A 61 5.12 -1.34 -3.34
N TYR A 62 5.55 -1.82 -4.52
CA TYR A 62 4.65 -2.11 -5.64
C TYR A 62 3.59 -3.14 -5.24
N ARG A 63 3.99 -4.22 -4.55
CA ARG A 63 3.02 -5.18 -4.00
C ARG A 63 2.08 -4.51 -2.99
N LYS A 64 2.60 -3.68 -2.09
CA LYS A 64 1.79 -2.98 -1.07
C LYS A 64 0.80 -1.98 -1.67
N HIS A 65 1.16 -1.32 -2.76
CA HIS A 65 0.26 -0.49 -3.57
C HIS A 65 -0.94 -1.30 -4.06
N ARG A 66 -0.68 -2.45 -4.70
CA ARG A 66 -1.75 -3.33 -5.20
C ARG A 66 -2.62 -3.91 -4.07
N GLU A 67 -2.02 -4.20 -2.92
CA GLU A 67 -2.76 -4.60 -1.71
C GLU A 67 -3.69 -3.47 -1.23
N LEU A 68 -3.24 -2.21 -1.25
CA LEU A 68 -4.06 -1.05 -0.87
C LEU A 68 -5.22 -0.82 -1.85
N GLU A 69 -4.98 -0.92 -3.16
CA GLU A 69 -6.07 -0.86 -4.16
C GLU A 69 -7.13 -1.92 -3.84
N SER A 70 -6.71 -3.13 -3.48
CA SER A 70 -7.62 -4.21 -3.12
C SER A 70 -8.43 -3.90 -1.86
N TYR A 71 -7.85 -3.24 -0.85
CA TYR A 71 -8.61 -2.75 0.30
C TYR A 71 -9.73 -1.81 -0.14
N ALA A 72 -9.42 -0.86 -1.03
CA ALA A 72 -10.37 0.13 -1.50
C ALA A 72 -11.50 -0.47 -2.36
N TYR A 73 -11.22 -1.53 -3.13
CA TYR A 73 -12.25 -2.29 -3.84
C TYR A 73 -13.11 -3.16 -2.91
N ASN A 74 -12.53 -3.76 -1.86
CA ASN A 74 -13.22 -4.74 -1.01
C ASN A 74 -13.99 -4.11 0.16
N LEU A 75 -13.63 -2.90 0.58
CA LEU A 75 -14.17 -2.24 1.79
C LEU A 75 -14.87 -0.91 1.48
N ASP A 76 -15.09 -0.61 0.20
CA ASP A 76 -15.52 0.70 -0.30
C ASP A 76 -14.51 1.83 -0.01
N CYS A 77 -14.95 3.07 -0.24
CA CYS A 77 -14.15 4.25 0.03
C CYS A 77 -13.89 4.40 1.55
N PRO A 78 -12.63 4.57 2.00
CA PRO A 78 -12.33 4.94 3.38
C PRO A 78 -12.96 6.29 3.74
N GLY A 79 -13.08 6.58 5.03
CA GLY A 79 -13.62 7.86 5.50
C GLY A 79 -12.61 9.00 5.35
N ALA A 80 -11.35 8.78 5.76
CA ALA A 80 -10.30 9.77 5.63
C ALA A 80 -8.91 9.15 5.46
N PHE A 81 -8.04 9.90 4.80
CA PHE A 81 -6.61 9.71 4.93
C PHE A 81 -6.07 10.61 6.04
N ILE A 82 -5.17 10.08 6.86
CA ILE A 82 -4.51 10.81 7.93
C ILE A 82 -3.01 10.50 7.91
N THR A 83 -2.20 11.55 7.89
CA THR A 83 -0.75 11.48 8.03
C THR A 83 -0.35 11.98 9.41
N PHE A 84 0.55 11.24 10.07
CA PHE A 84 1.14 11.58 11.36
C PHE A 84 2.63 11.85 11.16
N SER A 85 3.03 13.11 11.30
CA SER A 85 4.44 13.50 11.27
C SER A 85 5.10 13.29 12.63
N PRO A 86 6.43 13.08 12.66
CA PRO A 86 7.18 13.05 13.91
C PRO A 86 7.44 14.47 14.43
N ALA A 87 7.50 14.62 15.75
CA ALA A 87 8.18 15.72 16.43
C ALA A 87 9.25 15.17 17.38
N ASP A 88 10.05 14.24 16.86
CA ASP A 88 11.10 13.50 17.55
C ASP A 88 12.21 14.39 18.12
N LEU A 89 12.42 15.59 17.60
CA LEU A 89 13.31 16.59 18.20
C LEU A 89 12.79 17.19 19.52
N HIS A 90 11.50 17.06 19.81
CA HIS A 90 10.83 17.79 20.88
C HIS A 90 10.14 16.90 21.91
N TRP A 91 9.58 15.76 21.50
CA TRP A 91 8.74 14.95 22.38
C TRP A 91 9.43 14.50 23.66
N ARG A 92 9.04 15.08 24.80
CA ARG A 92 9.45 14.61 26.13
C ARG A 92 9.24 13.11 26.32
N SER A 93 8.13 12.59 25.78
CA SER A 93 7.81 11.15 25.83
C SER A 93 8.81 10.25 25.09
N LEU A 94 9.60 10.80 24.16
CA LEU A 94 10.71 10.09 23.52
C LEU A 94 11.98 10.23 24.38
N TYR A 95 12.33 11.45 24.77
CA TYR A 95 13.58 11.72 25.50
C TYR A 95 13.67 11.06 26.86
N GLN A 96 12.54 10.75 27.50
CA GLN A 96 12.54 9.95 28.73
C GLN A 96 13.11 8.53 28.57
N HIS A 97 13.19 8.04 27.33
CA HIS A 97 13.79 6.75 26.99
C HIS A 97 15.22 6.88 26.46
N LEU A 98 15.71 8.09 26.20
CA LEU A 98 17.05 8.34 25.70
C LEU A 98 18.04 8.56 26.86
N PRO A 99 19.34 8.27 26.66
CA PRO A 99 20.34 8.62 27.65
C PRO A 99 20.35 10.13 27.88
N GLN A 100 20.78 10.56 29.07
CA GLN A 100 20.91 11.98 29.44
C GLN A 100 19.58 12.76 29.45
N PHE A 101 18.46 12.09 29.79
CA PHE A 101 17.15 12.76 29.88
C PHE A 101 17.14 13.91 30.89
N GLN A 102 17.82 13.78 32.03
CA GLN A 102 17.91 14.84 33.06
C GLN A 102 18.58 16.08 32.49
N ASP A 103 19.79 15.94 31.91
CA ASP A 103 20.49 17.01 31.22
C ASP A 103 19.60 17.68 30.15
N TRP A 104 18.91 16.87 29.33
CA TRP A 104 18.01 17.37 28.29
C TRP A 104 16.87 18.24 28.83
N GLN A 105 16.33 17.91 30.02
CA GLN A 105 15.27 18.67 30.67
C GLN A 105 15.74 20.03 31.19
N GLU A 106 16.96 20.09 31.73
CA GLU A 106 17.54 21.29 32.31
C GLU A 106 18.03 22.28 31.26
N LEU A 107 18.35 21.80 30.05
CA LEU A 107 18.80 22.66 28.95
C LEU A 107 17.72 23.65 28.47
N PRO A 108 18.11 24.90 28.16
CA PRO A 108 17.27 25.84 27.43
C PRO A 108 16.88 25.31 26.03
N GLU A 109 15.70 25.70 25.54
CA GLU A 109 15.15 25.19 24.27
C GLU A 109 16.12 25.30 23.09
N GLN A 110 16.82 26.44 22.94
CA GLN A 110 17.76 26.67 21.84
C GLN A 110 18.91 25.65 21.82
N GLN A 111 19.40 25.25 22.99
CA GLN A 111 20.49 24.27 23.11
C GLN A 111 19.97 22.83 23.04
N ARG A 112 18.73 22.61 23.48
CA ARG A 112 18.07 21.30 23.48
C ARG A 112 18.00 20.69 22.08
N MET A 113 17.81 21.48 21.02
CA MET A 113 17.79 20.98 19.64
C MET A 113 19.09 20.30 19.19
N GLY A 114 20.25 20.85 19.59
CA GLY A 114 21.55 20.26 19.28
C GLY A 114 21.74 18.91 19.97
N MET A 115 21.38 18.84 21.25
CA MET A 115 21.40 17.61 22.03
C MET A 115 20.42 16.57 21.47
N SER A 116 19.18 16.98 21.18
CA SER A 116 18.16 16.16 20.52
C SER A 116 18.70 15.50 19.25
N SER A 117 19.31 16.31 18.37
CA SER A 117 19.87 15.81 17.11
C SER A 117 21.00 14.78 17.32
N LYS A 118 21.86 15.00 18.32
CA LYS A 118 22.91 14.03 18.70
C LYS A 118 22.29 12.73 19.21
N LEU A 119 21.38 12.82 20.19
CA LEU A 119 20.76 11.66 20.81
C LEU A 119 19.99 10.79 19.80
N LEU A 120 19.25 11.40 18.87
CA LEU A 120 18.53 10.68 17.82
C LEU A 120 19.46 9.96 16.85
N ARG A 121 20.57 10.60 16.46
CA ARG A 121 21.58 9.99 15.58
C ARG A 121 22.29 8.82 16.26
N ASP A 122 22.59 8.96 17.55
CA ASP A 122 23.31 7.94 18.31
C ASP A 122 22.38 6.80 18.77
N ASN A 123 21.06 7.04 18.86
CA ASN A 123 20.06 6.08 19.34
C ASN A 123 18.82 5.96 18.41
N PRO A 124 18.99 5.69 17.10
CA PRO A 124 17.88 5.66 16.14
C PRO A 124 16.87 4.54 16.40
N HIS A 125 17.28 3.46 17.07
CA HIS A 125 16.43 2.35 17.45
C HIS A 125 15.36 2.73 18.49
N ILE A 126 15.70 3.63 19.43
CA ILE A 126 14.75 4.12 20.43
C ILE A 126 13.71 5.02 19.76
N ALA A 127 14.14 5.90 18.86
CA ALA A 127 13.24 6.76 18.09
C ALA A 127 12.28 5.96 17.20
N ALA A 128 12.80 4.98 16.46
CA ALA A 128 11.98 4.11 15.60
C ALA A 128 10.94 3.32 16.41
N TRP A 129 11.36 2.68 17.50
CA TRP A 129 10.45 1.91 18.36
C TRP A 129 9.41 2.81 19.04
N HIS A 130 9.82 3.97 19.55
CA HIS A 130 8.94 4.94 20.18
C HIS A 130 7.85 5.39 19.23
N PHE A 131 8.20 5.81 18.00
CA PHE A 131 7.22 6.25 17.02
C PHE A 131 6.24 5.12 16.67
N TYR A 132 6.74 3.91 16.41
CA TYR A 132 5.91 2.74 16.10
C TYR A 132 4.90 2.45 17.22
N ARG A 133 5.37 2.39 18.47
CA ARG A 133 4.51 2.14 19.65
C ARG A 133 3.56 3.29 19.94
N ARG A 134 4.02 4.54 19.84
CA ARG A 134 3.21 5.74 20.04
C ARG A 134 2.07 5.79 19.04
N PHE A 135 2.34 5.57 17.75
CA PHE A 135 1.30 5.52 16.73
C PHE A 135 0.32 4.39 16.97
N GLY A 136 0.79 3.16 17.24
CA GLY A 136 -0.10 2.02 17.52
C GLY A 136 -1.07 2.28 18.68
N LEU A 137 -0.55 2.80 19.80
CA LEU A 137 -1.37 3.19 20.95
C LEU A 137 -2.33 4.34 20.60
N PHE A 138 -1.86 5.36 19.87
CA PHE A 138 -2.68 6.49 19.47
C PHE A 138 -3.82 6.06 18.54
N ARG A 139 -3.54 5.17 17.59
CA ARG A 139 -4.55 4.55 16.73
C ARG A 139 -5.60 3.82 17.54
N ASP A 140 -5.16 2.96 18.45
CA ASP A 140 -6.06 2.03 19.14
C ASP A 140 -6.88 2.71 20.24
N ILE A 141 -6.32 3.72 20.92
CA ILE A 141 -6.97 4.44 22.02
C ILE A 141 -7.72 5.68 21.53
N VAL A 142 -7.16 6.43 20.57
CA VAL A 142 -7.71 7.73 20.14
C VAL A 142 -8.44 7.62 18.81
N LEU A 143 -7.79 7.16 17.73
CA LEU A 143 -8.40 7.17 16.40
C LEU A 143 -9.64 6.29 16.32
N LYS A 144 -9.54 5.04 16.80
CA LYS A 144 -10.67 4.10 16.82
C LYS A 144 -11.88 4.67 17.53
N GLN A 145 -11.68 5.31 18.68
CA GLN A 145 -12.77 5.88 19.47
C GLN A 145 -13.32 7.17 18.85
N LYS A 146 -12.45 8.06 18.34
CA LYS A 146 -12.85 9.37 17.82
C LYS A 146 -13.66 9.28 16.52
N PHE A 147 -13.35 8.28 15.69
CA PHE A 147 -13.88 8.14 14.33
C PHE A 147 -14.60 6.81 14.09
N ASN A 148 -14.78 5.97 15.11
CA ASN A 148 -15.39 4.65 14.97
C ASN A 148 -14.71 3.83 13.85
N VAL A 149 -13.37 3.78 13.90
CA VAL A 149 -12.57 3.13 12.84
C VAL A 149 -12.81 1.63 12.88
N THR A 150 -13.39 1.11 11.80
CA THR A 150 -13.62 -0.31 11.61
C THR A 150 -12.40 -0.97 11.00
N ASP A 151 -11.80 -0.34 9.99
CA ASP A 151 -10.70 -0.90 9.22
C ASP A 151 -9.64 0.17 8.91
N TYR A 152 -8.38 -0.26 8.79
CA TYR A 152 -7.30 0.66 8.45
C TYR A 152 -6.24 -0.02 7.61
N TRP A 153 -5.50 0.80 6.88
CA TRP A 153 -4.27 0.46 6.21
C TRP A 153 -3.29 1.60 6.44
N ASN A 154 -2.11 1.33 7.01
CA ASN A 154 -1.10 2.35 7.24
C ASN A 154 0.29 1.92 6.78
N ARG A 155 1.07 2.90 6.28
CA ARG A 155 2.45 2.79 5.81
C ARG A 155 3.35 3.67 6.67
N TYR A 156 4.52 3.15 7.02
CA TYR A 156 5.61 3.92 7.59
C TYR A 156 6.55 4.39 6.47
N GLU A 157 6.87 5.68 6.47
CA GLU A 157 7.72 6.33 5.48
C GLU A 157 8.78 7.20 6.17
N TRP A 158 9.99 7.28 5.61
CA TRP A 158 11.06 8.14 6.11
C TRP A 158 11.39 9.18 5.05
N GLN A 159 10.97 10.42 5.26
CA GLN A 159 11.24 11.53 4.34
C GLN A 159 12.38 12.41 4.84
N GLY A 160 13.15 12.99 3.91
CA GLY A 160 14.09 14.08 4.13
C GLY A 160 15.11 13.85 5.24
N ARG A 161 14.74 14.20 6.48
CA ARG A 161 15.57 14.10 7.70
C ARG A 161 15.73 12.68 8.25
N GLY A 162 15.05 11.70 7.64
CA GLY A 162 15.13 10.30 8.06
C GLY A 162 14.31 9.97 9.30
N SER A 163 13.26 10.76 9.59
CA SER A 163 12.33 10.52 10.70
C SER A 163 11.05 9.85 10.22
N SER A 164 10.53 8.94 11.04
CA SER A 164 9.31 8.17 10.71
C SER A 164 8.08 9.04 10.57
N HIS A 165 7.36 8.87 9.48
CA HIS A 165 5.99 9.32 9.26
C HIS A 165 5.07 8.11 9.17
N CYS A 166 3.81 8.28 9.53
CA CYS A 166 2.78 7.27 9.28
C CYS A 166 1.67 7.83 8.41
N HIS A 167 1.47 7.21 7.26
CA HIS A 167 0.43 7.52 6.28
C HIS A 167 -0.66 6.47 6.38
N GLY A 168 -1.90 6.84 6.69
CA GLY A 168 -2.98 5.87 6.90
C GLY A 168 -4.28 6.22 6.20
N LEU A 169 -4.97 5.19 5.73
CA LEU A 169 -6.38 5.24 5.30
C LEU A 169 -7.23 4.51 6.34
N PHE A 170 -8.34 5.15 6.72
CA PHE A 170 -9.19 4.69 7.81
C PHE A 170 -10.64 4.60 7.33
N TRP A 171 -11.20 3.40 7.39
CA TRP A 171 -12.63 3.12 7.20
C TRP A 171 -13.35 3.34 8.52
N MET A 172 -14.42 4.11 8.46
CA MET A 172 -15.11 4.66 9.62
C MET A 172 -16.59 4.31 9.50
N ASP A 173 -17.14 3.68 10.53
CA ASP A 173 -18.57 3.46 10.59
C ASP A 173 -19.30 4.78 10.90
N GLY A 174 -20.24 5.14 10.03
CA GLY A 174 -20.92 6.45 10.02
C GLY A 174 -20.28 7.53 9.14
N ALA A 175 -19.26 7.20 8.31
CA ALA A 175 -18.78 8.14 7.29
C ALA A 175 -19.85 8.42 6.22
N PRO A 176 -19.97 9.67 5.72
CA PRO A 176 -20.92 9.98 4.65
C PRO A 176 -20.56 9.29 3.35
N GLY A 177 -21.59 8.99 2.54
CA GLY A 177 -21.42 8.45 1.19
C GLY A 177 -20.65 9.41 0.28
N VAL A 178 -20.02 8.84 -0.76
CA VAL A 178 -19.07 9.52 -1.65
C VAL A 178 -19.61 9.77 -3.07
N ASP A 179 -20.92 9.61 -3.28
CA ASP A 179 -21.59 10.04 -4.51
C ASP A 179 -21.79 11.57 -4.52
N LEU A 180 -20.71 12.27 -4.83
CA LEU A 180 -20.61 13.72 -4.71
C LEU A 180 -20.98 14.46 -6.00
N GLU A 181 -21.52 13.78 -7.01
CA GLU A 181 -22.07 14.46 -8.20
C GLU A 181 -23.36 15.22 -7.86
N ASN A 182 -24.11 14.75 -6.87
CA ASN A 182 -25.28 15.46 -6.31
C ASN A 182 -24.85 16.60 -5.36
N GLU A 183 -25.39 17.80 -5.58
CA GLU A 183 -25.11 18.98 -4.74
C GLU A 183 -25.55 18.83 -3.28
N ASP A 184 -26.70 18.19 -3.03
CA ASP A 184 -27.18 17.97 -1.66
C ASP A 184 -26.30 16.96 -0.92
N ALA A 185 -25.81 15.93 -1.63
CA ALA A 185 -24.82 15.01 -1.09
C ALA A 185 -23.51 15.73 -0.73
N ARG A 186 -23.05 16.68 -1.58
CA ARG A 186 -21.89 17.53 -1.27
C ARG A 186 -22.10 18.39 -0.03
N LYS A 187 -23.26 19.04 0.10
CA LYS A 187 -23.60 19.86 1.26
C LYS A 187 -23.64 19.01 2.54
N GLU A 188 -24.23 17.83 2.48
CA GLU A 188 -24.30 16.91 3.62
C GLU A 188 -22.91 16.39 4.02
N PHE A 189 -22.11 15.98 3.04
CA PHE A 189 -20.71 15.58 3.26
C PHE A 189 -19.92 16.68 3.96
N ALA A 190 -20.02 17.92 3.48
CA ALA A 190 -19.36 19.07 4.09
C ALA A 190 -19.87 19.35 5.51
N ARG A 191 -21.20 19.27 5.72
CA ARG A 191 -21.87 19.49 7.01
C ARG A 191 -21.42 18.49 8.07
N ILE A 192 -21.19 17.23 7.70
CA ILE A 192 -20.68 16.20 8.60
C ILE A 192 -19.20 16.45 8.90
N TRP A 193 -18.36 16.58 7.86
CA TRP A 193 -16.91 16.67 8.05
C TRP A 193 -16.42 17.95 8.72
N ARG A 194 -17.16 19.07 8.65
CA ARG A 194 -16.80 20.33 9.33
C ARG A 194 -16.62 20.20 10.85
N PHE A 195 -17.28 19.21 11.47
CA PHE A 195 -17.14 18.95 12.91
C PHE A 195 -15.83 18.22 13.25
N HIS A 196 -15.23 17.56 12.26
CA HIS A 196 -14.06 16.72 12.42
C HIS A 196 -12.79 17.36 11.84
N VAL A 197 -12.91 18.15 10.78
CA VAL A 197 -11.78 18.76 10.07
C VAL A 197 -11.99 20.25 9.93
N THR A 198 -10.99 21.03 10.32
CA THR A 198 -10.99 22.49 10.25
C THR A 198 -9.60 23.02 9.89
N ALA A 199 -9.52 24.23 9.34
CA ALA A 199 -8.30 25.03 9.24
C ALA A 199 -8.44 26.36 9.98
N PHE A 200 -9.35 26.44 10.95
CA PHE A 200 -9.55 27.63 11.76
C PHE A 200 -8.49 27.71 12.86
N ASN A 201 -7.60 28.70 12.80
CA ASN A 201 -6.62 29.01 13.83
C ASN A 201 -7.31 29.82 14.96
N PRO A 202 -7.31 29.36 16.22
CA PRO A 202 -7.92 30.12 17.31
C PRO A 202 -7.26 31.49 17.55
N GLU A 203 -5.95 31.61 17.27
CA GLU A 203 -5.21 32.88 17.39
C GLU A 203 -4.23 33.03 16.20
N PRO A 204 -4.68 33.48 15.02
CA PRO A 204 -3.85 33.57 13.82
C PRO A 204 -2.74 34.63 13.92
N ALA A 205 -2.98 35.67 14.72
CA ALA A 205 -2.02 36.75 14.98
C ALA A 205 -1.10 36.46 16.18
N ARG A 206 -1.12 35.24 16.71
CA ARG A 206 -0.33 34.87 17.89
C ARG A 206 1.16 35.03 17.63
N VAL A 207 1.83 35.75 18.52
CA VAL A 207 3.29 35.81 18.61
C VAL A 207 3.71 35.02 19.87
N GLN A 208 4.72 34.17 19.74
CA GLN A 208 5.27 33.43 20.88
C GLN A 208 5.80 34.43 21.91
N GLN A 209 5.29 34.35 23.14
CA GLN A 209 5.70 35.26 24.21
C GLN A 209 7.06 34.87 24.79
N GLN A 210 7.79 35.85 25.34
CA GLN A 210 9.06 35.57 26.01
C GLN A 210 8.85 34.67 27.22
N GLY A 211 9.60 33.57 27.33
CA GLY A 211 9.44 32.56 28.38
C GLY A 211 8.42 31.47 28.06
N GLU A 212 7.68 31.60 26.96
CA GLU A 212 6.81 30.55 26.45
C GLU A 212 7.64 29.41 25.84
N GLY A 213 7.76 28.29 26.56
CA GLY A 213 8.50 27.11 26.10
C GLY A 213 7.80 26.39 24.94
N ASN A 214 8.51 25.44 24.34
CA ASN A 214 7.98 24.61 23.25
C ASN A 214 6.78 23.74 23.68
N PRO A 215 5.58 23.94 23.09
CA PRO A 215 4.40 23.17 23.46
C PRO A 215 4.50 21.67 23.10
N LEU A 216 5.47 21.26 22.28
CA LEU A 216 5.68 19.86 21.91
C LEU A 216 6.63 19.12 22.88
N ALA A 217 7.30 19.86 23.79
CA ALA A 217 8.31 19.33 24.70
C ALA A 217 7.85 19.23 26.16
N VAL A 218 6.56 19.38 26.43
CA VAL A 218 5.96 19.36 27.77
C VAL A 218 5.38 17.99 28.13
N ASN A 219 4.92 17.83 29.38
CA ASN A 219 4.05 16.73 29.77
C ASN A 219 2.58 17.14 29.50
N PRO A 220 1.90 16.62 28.47
CA PRO A 220 0.55 17.07 28.12
C PRO A 220 -0.48 16.87 29.23
N LEU A 221 -0.26 15.93 30.16
CA LEU A 221 -1.17 15.68 31.28
C LEU A 221 -1.19 16.82 32.32
N GLN A 222 -0.22 17.73 32.26
CA GLN A 222 -0.12 18.89 33.15
C GLN A 222 -0.73 20.16 32.55
N HIS A 223 -1.26 20.10 31.32
CA HIS A 223 -1.83 21.24 30.63
C HIS A 223 -3.35 21.05 30.45
N PRO A 224 -4.18 22.02 30.85
CA PRO A 224 -5.62 21.97 30.60
C PRO A 224 -5.91 22.03 29.08
N LEU A 225 -6.95 21.33 28.63
CA LEU A 225 -7.38 21.32 27.24
C LEU A 225 -8.16 22.60 26.91
N THR A 226 -7.43 23.68 26.57
CA THR A 226 -8.00 24.99 26.23
C THR A 226 -7.76 25.35 24.76
N PHE A 227 -8.51 26.32 24.23
CA PHE A 227 -8.25 26.88 22.90
C PHE A 227 -6.90 27.58 22.81
N GLN A 228 -6.42 28.16 23.91
CA GLN A 228 -5.07 28.71 24.01
C GLN A 228 -4.01 27.61 23.83
N TRP A 229 -4.19 26.46 24.51
CA TRP A 229 -3.25 25.34 24.36
C TRP A 229 -3.26 24.78 22.94
N LEU A 230 -4.45 24.59 22.35
CA LEU A 230 -4.59 24.19 20.95
C LEU A 230 -3.87 25.19 20.02
N SER A 231 -4.09 26.48 20.21
CA SER A 231 -3.45 27.55 19.44
C SER A 231 -1.92 27.49 19.51
N GLN A 232 -1.34 27.27 20.69
CA GLN A 232 0.10 27.11 20.87
C GLN A 232 0.66 25.93 20.06
N VAL A 233 0.00 24.77 20.12
CA VAL A 233 0.40 23.57 19.37
C VAL A 233 0.27 23.82 17.86
N LEU A 234 -0.86 24.35 17.39
CA LEU A 234 -1.12 24.56 15.96
C LEU A 234 -0.14 25.55 15.34
N ASN A 235 0.08 26.70 16.00
CA ASN A 235 1.03 27.70 15.51
C ASN A 235 2.48 27.21 15.55
N ARG A 236 2.79 26.15 16.33
CA ARG A 236 4.13 25.54 16.35
C ARG A 236 4.35 24.53 15.23
N CYS A 237 3.36 23.69 14.91
CA CYS A 237 3.59 22.56 13.99
C CYS A 237 2.61 22.40 12.84
N GLN A 238 1.44 23.04 12.87
CA GLN A 238 0.38 22.83 11.86
C GLN A 238 0.39 23.88 10.75
N ARG A 239 0.96 25.06 11.02
CA ARG A 239 1.02 26.16 10.06
C ARG A 239 2.11 25.88 9.02
N HIS A 240 1.74 25.98 7.75
CA HIS A 240 2.62 25.68 6.62
C HIS A 240 3.66 26.78 6.42
N HIS A 241 4.90 26.36 6.22
CA HIS A 241 6.01 27.24 5.85
C HIS A 241 6.60 26.75 4.53
N CYS A 242 6.46 27.57 3.49
CA CYS A 242 6.98 27.23 2.17
C CYS A 242 8.51 27.18 2.19
N SER A 243 9.09 26.17 1.54
CA SER A 243 10.53 26.11 1.28
C SER A 243 10.83 25.43 -0.05
N GLU A 244 11.95 25.81 -0.66
CA GLU A 244 12.48 25.24 -1.90
C GLU A 244 12.81 23.74 -1.77
N ALA A 245 13.30 23.34 -0.60
CA ALA A 245 13.63 21.94 -0.32
C ALA A 245 12.38 21.04 -0.26
N TYR A 246 11.21 21.60 0.09
CA TYR A 246 10.03 20.81 0.42
C TYR A 246 8.88 20.94 -0.59
N CYS A 247 8.30 22.13 -0.73
CA CYS A 247 7.00 22.29 -1.38
C CYS A 247 7.01 23.23 -2.59
N LEU A 248 7.97 24.14 -2.69
CA LEU A 248 8.07 25.02 -3.86
C LEU A 248 8.62 24.22 -5.04
N ARG A 249 7.84 24.14 -6.12
CA ARG A 249 8.14 23.37 -7.33
C ARG A 249 7.73 24.18 -8.56
N LYS A 250 8.44 23.97 -9.67
CA LYS A 250 8.05 24.52 -10.98
C LYS A 250 6.87 23.70 -11.52
N LYS A 251 5.88 24.36 -12.11
CA LYS A 251 4.80 23.67 -12.82
C LYS A 251 5.31 23.09 -14.14
N LYS A 252 4.80 21.94 -14.57
CA LYS A 252 5.14 21.35 -15.88
C LYS A 252 4.88 22.36 -17.01
N GLY A 253 5.88 22.56 -17.87
CA GLY A 253 5.76 23.47 -19.02
C GLY A 253 5.72 24.96 -18.67
N SER A 254 6.00 25.35 -17.42
CA SER A 254 6.03 26.74 -16.97
C SER A 254 7.25 27.01 -16.07
N GLU A 255 7.79 28.23 -16.13
CA GLU A 255 8.83 28.69 -15.19
C GLU A 255 8.24 29.15 -13.85
N GLU A 256 6.91 29.14 -13.69
CA GLU A 256 6.22 29.53 -12.47
C GLU A 256 6.50 28.54 -11.33
N ILE A 257 7.14 29.04 -10.26
CA ILE A 257 7.32 28.31 -9.01
C ILE A 257 6.10 28.54 -8.13
N SER A 258 5.45 27.46 -7.71
CA SER A 258 4.32 27.51 -6.78
C SER A 258 4.42 26.42 -5.72
N CYS A 259 3.69 26.60 -4.62
CA CYS A 259 3.62 25.57 -3.59
C CYS A 259 2.76 24.40 -4.10
N ARG A 260 3.33 23.20 -4.16
CA ARG A 260 2.63 21.97 -4.59
C ARG A 260 1.44 21.57 -3.70
N PHE A 261 1.31 22.19 -2.52
CA PHE A 261 0.20 22.01 -1.59
C PHE A 261 -0.80 23.18 -1.64
N PHE A 262 -0.60 24.10 -2.59
CA PHE A 262 -1.47 25.23 -2.90
C PHE A 262 -1.56 26.27 -1.78
N PHE A 263 -0.47 26.48 -1.03
CA PHE A 263 -0.37 27.56 -0.05
C PHE A 263 0.16 28.85 -0.70
N PRO A 264 -0.32 30.04 -0.29
CA PRO A 264 -1.41 30.26 0.67
C PRO A 264 -2.77 29.86 0.09
N ARG A 265 -3.66 29.30 0.92
CA ARG A 265 -5.03 28.91 0.55
C ARG A 265 -6.02 30.01 0.93
N ASP A 266 -7.06 30.19 0.12
CA ASP A 266 -8.08 31.21 0.36
C ASP A 266 -8.86 30.95 1.66
N THR A 267 -9.13 32.03 2.41
CA THR A 267 -9.96 31.98 3.62
C THR A 267 -11.43 31.77 3.27
N ARG A 268 -12.14 30.99 4.08
CA ARG A 268 -13.55 30.62 3.87
C ARG A 268 -14.25 30.45 5.21
N ASP A 269 -15.47 30.96 5.34
CA ASP A 269 -16.24 30.86 6.60
C ASP A 269 -16.88 29.48 6.80
N THR A 270 -17.18 28.79 5.71
CA THR A 270 -17.85 27.49 5.70
C THR A 270 -17.00 26.42 5.03
N ALA A 271 -17.21 25.18 5.45
CA ALA A 271 -16.63 24.02 4.77
C ALA A 271 -17.45 23.66 3.54
N GLU A 272 -16.78 23.22 2.48
CA GLU A 272 -17.39 22.87 1.20
C GLU A 272 -16.67 21.71 0.53
N VAL A 273 -17.34 21.09 -0.44
CA VAL A 273 -16.77 20.09 -1.33
C VAL A 273 -16.63 20.71 -2.71
N VAL A 274 -15.40 20.79 -3.22
CA VAL A 274 -15.05 21.47 -4.47
C VAL A 274 -14.29 20.54 -5.40
N ARG A 275 -14.56 20.59 -6.70
CA ARG A 275 -13.71 19.94 -7.72
C ARG A 275 -12.76 21.00 -8.25
N ARG A 276 -11.46 20.79 -8.07
CA ARG A 276 -10.43 21.72 -8.57
C ARG A 276 -10.20 21.47 -10.07
N GLN A 277 -9.74 22.48 -10.80
CA GLN A 277 -9.34 22.30 -12.20
C GLN A 277 -8.23 21.25 -12.28
N GLY A 278 -8.35 20.32 -13.25
CA GLY A 278 -7.39 19.22 -13.44
C GLY A 278 -7.60 18.00 -12.53
N GLN A 279 -8.46 18.06 -11.51
CA GLN A 279 -8.78 16.90 -10.66
C GLN A 279 -10.02 16.16 -11.16
N SER A 280 -9.92 14.83 -11.28
CA SER A 280 -11.06 13.97 -11.62
C SER A 280 -12.06 13.80 -10.47
N TYR A 281 -11.64 14.09 -9.24
CA TYR A 281 -12.40 13.88 -8.00
C TYR A 281 -12.67 15.18 -7.24
N PHE A 282 -13.70 15.16 -6.40
CA PHE A 282 -14.00 16.25 -5.48
C PHE A 282 -13.02 16.27 -4.30
N SER A 283 -12.77 17.44 -3.71
CA SER A 283 -11.94 17.62 -2.52
C SER A 283 -12.72 18.36 -1.44
N PHE A 284 -12.54 17.97 -0.18
CA PHE A 284 -13.10 18.70 0.96
C PHE A 284 -12.21 19.87 1.33
N GLU A 285 -12.78 21.07 1.41
CA GLU A 285 -12.12 22.28 1.91
C GLU A 285 -12.80 22.73 3.21
N ALA A 286 -12.02 22.80 4.28
CA ALA A 286 -12.55 23.20 5.58
C ALA A 286 -12.66 24.73 5.72
N ALA A 287 -13.51 25.18 6.66
CA ALA A 287 -13.52 26.58 7.08
C ALA A 287 -12.12 27.00 7.58
N ARG A 288 -11.69 28.19 7.18
CA ARG A 288 -10.30 28.68 7.25
C ARG A 288 -10.25 30.20 7.44
N ASN A 289 -9.63 30.64 8.52
CA ASN A 289 -9.30 32.05 8.78
C ASN A 289 -7.79 32.36 8.65
N ASP A 290 -6.95 31.33 8.47
CA ASP A 290 -5.50 31.44 8.32
C ASP A 290 -5.09 30.72 7.03
N SER A 291 -4.59 31.50 6.07
CA SER A 291 -4.25 31.00 4.72
C SER A 291 -3.12 29.99 4.72
N LEU A 292 -2.33 29.91 5.80
CA LEU A 292 -1.23 28.96 5.96
C LEU A 292 -1.59 27.75 6.85
N MET A 293 -2.77 27.71 7.46
CA MET A 293 -3.12 26.65 8.40
C MET A 293 -3.48 25.34 7.69
N ASN A 294 -2.74 24.25 7.87
CA ASN A 294 -3.16 23.00 7.24
C ASN A 294 -4.42 22.41 7.92
N HIS A 295 -5.17 21.56 7.23
CA HIS A 295 -6.31 20.85 7.81
C HIS A 295 -5.88 20.05 9.04
N TYR A 296 -6.66 20.15 10.11
CA TYR A 296 -6.38 19.44 11.34
C TYR A 296 -7.67 19.02 12.05
N ASN A 297 -7.53 18.05 12.96
CA ASN A 297 -8.55 17.69 13.92
C ASN A 297 -8.08 18.10 15.32
N ARG A 298 -8.91 18.85 16.06
CA ARG A 298 -8.55 19.40 17.39
C ARG A 298 -8.09 18.34 18.38
N CYS A 299 -8.82 17.23 18.47
CA CYS A 299 -8.49 16.12 19.37
C CYS A 299 -7.18 15.46 18.97
N LEU A 300 -6.99 15.24 17.66
CA LEU A 300 -5.77 14.61 17.18
C LEU A 300 -4.54 15.51 17.37
N SER A 301 -4.62 16.80 17.10
CA SER A 301 -3.51 17.74 17.30
C SER A 301 -3.07 17.79 18.77
N LEU A 302 -4.03 17.84 19.70
CA LEU A 302 -3.75 17.88 21.14
C LEU A 302 -3.22 16.55 21.69
N GLY A 303 -3.65 15.42 21.13
CA GLY A 303 -3.16 14.10 21.56
C GLY A 303 -1.84 13.68 20.91
N TRP A 304 -1.62 14.06 19.64
CA TRP A 304 -0.43 13.67 18.88
C TRP A 304 0.76 14.59 19.17
N LEU A 305 0.51 15.90 19.37
CA LEU A 305 1.53 16.94 19.58
C LEU A 305 2.59 16.98 18.48
N ALA A 306 2.16 16.89 17.23
CA ALA A 306 2.96 17.17 16.05
C ALA A 306 2.02 17.50 14.90
N ASN A 307 2.59 17.85 13.75
CA ASN A 307 1.82 18.07 12.53
C ASN A 307 1.02 16.80 12.18
N ILE A 308 -0.25 17.00 11.87
CA ILE A 308 -1.12 15.98 11.29
C ILE A 308 -1.66 16.51 9.97
N ASP A 309 -1.86 15.64 9.00
CA ASP A 309 -2.61 16.00 7.80
C ASP A 309 -3.83 15.10 7.71
N ILE A 310 -5.03 15.66 7.80
CA ILE A 310 -6.29 14.92 7.72
C ILE A 310 -7.11 15.45 6.56
N SER A 311 -7.58 14.55 5.72
CA SER A 311 -8.44 14.89 4.61
C SER A 311 -9.48 13.79 4.39
N PRO A 312 -10.77 14.17 4.35
CA PRO A 312 -11.84 13.25 4.00
C PRO A 312 -11.64 12.66 2.62
N CYS A 313 -11.87 11.36 2.49
CA CYS A 313 -11.88 10.69 1.20
C CYS A 313 -13.26 10.89 0.55
N THR A 314 -13.24 11.32 -0.71
CA THR A 314 -14.40 11.81 -1.45
C THR A 314 -14.79 10.90 -2.62
N SER A 315 -13.97 9.91 -2.94
CA SER A 315 -14.22 8.90 -3.96
C SER A 315 -13.14 7.82 -3.92
N LEU A 316 -13.40 6.67 -4.53
CA LEU A 316 -12.38 5.64 -4.77
C LEU A 316 -11.22 6.17 -5.64
N GLN A 317 -11.51 7.07 -6.58
CA GLN A 317 -10.51 7.72 -7.43
C GLN A 317 -9.51 8.54 -6.60
N ALA A 318 -9.98 9.27 -5.58
CA ALA A 318 -9.11 9.99 -4.64
C ALA A 318 -8.16 9.04 -3.88
N VAL A 319 -8.63 7.83 -3.55
CA VAL A 319 -7.82 6.81 -2.86
C VAL A 319 -6.77 6.21 -3.77
N ILE A 320 -7.11 5.94 -5.04
CA ILE A 320 -6.16 5.44 -6.04
C ILE A 320 -5.06 6.49 -6.29
N ASN A 321 -5.44 7.75 -6.43
CA ASN A 321 -4.51 8.88 -6.50
C ASN A 321 -3.58 8.94 -5.28
N TYR A 322 -4.13 8.76 -4.09
CA TYR A 322 -3.35 8.69 -2.86
C TYR A 322 -2.39 7.49 -2.85
N ALA A 323 -2.86 6.31 -3.25
CA ALA A 323 -2.07 5.08 -3.32
C ALA A 323 -0.88 5.27 -4.27
N ALA A 324 -1.10 5.82 -5.45
CA ALA A 324 -0.03 6.13 -6.39
C ALA A 324 1.00 7.10 -5.77
N LYS A 325 0.52 8.16 -5.12
CA LYS A 325 1.38 9.19 -4.52
C LYS A 325 2.16 8.74 -3.30
N TYR A 326 1.61 7.88 -2.45
CA TYR A 326 2.19 7.56 -1.13
C TYR A 326 2.54 6.09 -0.95
N CYS A 327 2.19 5.20 -1.87
CA CYS A 327 2.65 3.81 -1.86
C CYS A 327 3.67 3.55 -2.97
N SER A 328 3.47 4.15 -4.14
CA SER A 328 4.33 3.94 -5.31
C SER A 328 5.43 5.00 -5.45
N LYS A 329 5.47 6.01 -4.58
CA LYS A 329 6.51 7.05 -4.63
C LYS A 329 7.90 6.43 -4.58
N MET A 330 8.56 6.45 -5.72
CA MET A 330 9.94 6.04 -5.84
C MET A 330 10.81 7.15 -5.27
N GLU A 331 11.64 6.81 -4.28
CA GLU A 331 12.50 7.80 -3.62
C GLU A 331 13.53 8.43 -4.58
N LYS A 332 13.82 7.78 -5.73
CA LYS A 332 14.62 8.30 -6.85
C LYS A 332 14.15 7.68 -8.19
N ARG A 333 14.46 8.32 -9.32
CA ARG A 333 14.34 7.74 -10.68
C ARG A 333 15.28 6.53 -10.77
N THR A 334 14.76 5.32 -10.86
CA THR A 334 15.56 4.09 -10.93
C THR A 334 15.55 3.49 -12.34
N ASP A 335 16.61 2.76 -12.68
CA ASP A 335 16.66 1.98 -13.91
C ASP A 335 15.53 0.93 -13.97
N SER A 336 15.13 0.53 -15.18
CA SER A 336 14.22 -0.61 -15.39
C SER A 336 14.85 -1.90 -14.88
N TYR A 337 14.06 -2.92 -14.52
CA TYR A 337 14.60 -4.22 -14.10
C TYR A 337 15.50 -4.84 -15.16
N ALA A 338 15.11 -4.70 -16.44
CA ALA A 338 15.93 -5.06 -17.60
C ALA A 338 17.28 -4.34 -17.60
N GLY A 339 17.28 -3.02 -17.36
CA GLY A 339 18.50 -2.21 -17.24
C GLY A 339 19.39 -2.66 -16.08
N LEU A 340 18.81 -2.94 -14.92
CA LEU A 340 19.54 -3.46 -13.77
C LEU A 340 20.14 -4.84 -14.05
N GLY A 341 19.37 -5.71 -14.70
CA GLY A 341 19.81 -7.03 -15.17
C GLY A 341 21.03 -6.93 -16.08
N ARG A 342 20.97 -6.10 -17.14
CA ARG A 342 22.11 -5.86 -18.04
C ARG A 342 23.35 -5.40 -17.27
N GLN A 343 23.21 -4.48 -16.33
CA GLN A 343 24.35 -3.93 -15.58
C GLN A 343 24.98 -4.96 -14.62
N VAL A 344 24.24 -5.97 -14.19
CA VAL A 344 24.72 -7.04 -13.30
C VAL A 344 25.38 -8.18 -14.09
N LEU A 345 24.90 -8.42 -15.32
CA LEU A 345 25.27 -9.55 -16.17
C LEU A 345 26.79 -9.75 -16.36
N PRO A 346 27.61 -8.69 -16.59
CA PRO A 346 29.07 -8.84 -16.76
C PRO A 346 29.77 -9.45 -15.54
N TYR A 347 29.19 -9.30 -14.35
CA TYR A 347 29.79 -9.72 -13.09
C TYR A 347 29.26 -11.09 -12.60
N VAL A 348 28.45 -11.76 -13.41
CA VAL A 348 27.88 -13.08 -13.08
C VAL A 348 28.98 -14.14 -13.11
N SER A 349 29.11 -14.87 -12.00
CA SER A 349 30.03 -16.00 -11.83
C SER A 349 29.70 -17.14 -12.78
N HIS A 350 30.73 -17.83 -13.28
CA HIS A 350 30.57 -19.11 -13.99
C HIS A 350 30.12 -20.25 -13.06
N GLN A 351 30.50 -20.17 -11.77
CA GLN A 351 30.04 -21.09 -10.74
C GLN A 351 28.71 -20.59 -10.18
N ASN A 352 27.65 -21.38 -10.34
CA ASN A 352 26.27 -21.05 -9.93
C ASN A 352 25.76 -19.71 -10.54
N PRO A 353 25.68 -19.60 -11.88
CA PRO A 353 25.39 -18.33 -12.56
C PRO A 353 24.05 -17.72 -12.17
N LEU A 354 22.98 -18.52 -12.09
CA LEU A 354 21.66 -18.03 -11.68
C LEU A 354 21.65 -17.46 -10.25
N LEU A 355 22.36 -18.09 -9.31
CA LEU A 355 22.49 -17.59 -7.94
C LEU A 355 23.28 -16.28 -7.89
N SER A 356 24.38 -16.22 -8.64
CA SER A 356 25.18 -15.00 -8.76
C SER A 356 24.35 -13.85 -9.35
N PHE A 357 23.60 -14.11 -10.43
CA PHE A 357 22.74 -13.13 -11.08
C PHE A 357 21.63 -12.64 -10.14
N ALA A 358 20.82 -13.56 -9.58
CA ALA A 358 19.72 -13.21 -8.69
C ALA A 358 20.20 -12.47 -7.43
N SER A 359 21.30 -12.92 -6.81
CA SER A 359 21.87 -12.26 -5.64
C SER A 359 22.33 -10.84 -5.95
N ARG A 360 23.04 -10.62 -7.08
CA ARG A 360 23.52 -9.30 -7.46
C ARG A 360 22.36 -8.36 -7.84
N LEU A 361 21.35 -8.86 -8.55
CA LEU A 361 20.15 -8.09 -8.88
C LEU A 361 19.40 -7.65 -7.60
N MET A 362 19.16 -8.57 -6.66
CA MET A 362 18.52 -8.23 -5.38
C MET A 362 19.35 -7.24 -4.55
N ASN A 363 20.68 -7.38 -4.53
CA ASN A 363 21.55 -6.43 -3.84
C ASN A 363 21.54 -5.05 -4.51
N LYS A 364 21.40 -4.99 -5.83
CA LYS A 364 21.28 -3.74 -6.57
C LYS A 364 19.97 -3.03 -6.26
N LEU A 365 18.86 -3.76 -6.22
CA LEU A 365 17.54 -3.24 -5.79
C LEU A 365 17.57 -2.69 -4.36
N LEU A 366 18.29 -3.35 -3.45
CA LEU A 366 18.51 -2.82 -2.10
C LEU A 366 19.38 -1.56 -2.07
N GLY A 367 20.20 -1.32 -3.10
CA GLY A 367 21.09 -0.17 -3.21
C GLY A 367 20.54 0.98 -4.04
N GLU A 368 19.30 0.90 -4.53
CA GLU A 368 18.67 1.97 -5.32
C GLU A 368 18.44 3.25 -4.50
N ARG A 369 18.38 3.13 -3.17
CA ARG A 369 18.13 4.24 -2.26
C ARG A 369 18.92 4.14 -0.96
N ASP A 370 19.01 5.29 -0.29
CA ASP A 370 19.63 5.41 1.01
C ASP A 370 18.58 5.14 2.10
N PHE A 371 18.95 4.38 3.12
CA PHE A 371 18.08 4.07 4.25
C PHE A 371 18.50 4.89 5.46
N SER A 372 17.55 5.56 6.10
CA SER A 372 17.84 6.30 7.33
C SER A 372 18.18 5.36 8.50
N GLY A 373 18.92 5.86 9.49
CA GLY A 373 19.22 5.07 10.70
C GLY A 373 17.96 4.56 11.41
N GLN A 374 16.91 5.40 11.49
CA GLN A 374 15.63 5.00 12.08
C GLN A 374 14.94 3.92 11.25
N GLU A 375 14.94 4.02 9.92
CA GLU A 375 14.36 3.02 9.02
C GLU A 375 15.04 1.66 9.15
N ILE A 376 16.38 1.64 9.15
CA ILE A 376 17.15 0.40 9.35
C ILE A 376 16.77 -0.22 10.70
N CYS A 377 16.69 0.58 11.76
CA CYS A 377 16.30 0.08 13.07
C CYS A 377 14.86 -0.42 13.09
N HIS A 378 13.92 0.23 12.42
CA HIS A 378 12.53 -0.23 12.28
C HIS A 378 12.47 -1.64 11.68
N ILE A 379 13.25 -1.87 10.61
CA ILE A 379 13.35 -3.19 9.96
C ILE A 379 14.00 -4.22 10.90
N LEU A 380 15.09 -3.85 11.60
CA LEU A 380 15.83 -4.75 12.51
C LEU A 380 15.02 -5.11 13.76
N LEU A 381 14.21 -4.19 14.26
CA LEU A 381 13.26 -4.41 15.36
C LEU A 381 12.04 -5.21 14.93
N ASN A 382 12.00 -5.66 13.66
CA ASN A 382 10.89 -6.38 13.07
C ASN A 382 9.55 -5.63 13.17
N CYS A 383 9.59 -4.29 13.16
CA CYS A 383 8.40 -3.48 13.04
C CYS A 383 7.89 -3.57 11.59
N GLU A 384 6.57 -3.66 11.42
CA GLU A 384 5.99 -3.74 10.09
C GLU A 384 6.11 -2.39 9.38
N LEU A 385 6.50 -2.38 8.10
CA LEU A 385 6.50 -1.16 7.27
C LEU A 385 5.08 -0.80 6.80
N GLN A 386 4.17 -1.78 6.83
CA GLN A 386 2.76 -1.62 6.51
C GLN A 386 1.93 -2.45 7.49
N GLU A 387 0.94 -1.83 8.12
CA GLU A 387 -0.05 -2.50 8.96
C GLU A 387 -1.45 -2.35 8.36
N GLY A 388 -2.30 -3.34 8.57
CA GLY A 388 -3.72 -3.25 8.20
C GLY A 388 -4.57 -4.26 8.93
N THR A 389 -5.87 -4.01 8.97
CA THR A 389 -6.83 -4.84 9.72
C THR A 389 -7.24 -6.12 9.01
N ARG A 390 -7.09 -6.17 7.68
CA ARG A 390 -7.48 -7.31 6.84
C ARG A 390 -6.25 -8.12 6.44
N VAL A 391 -6.42 -9.44 6.48
CA VAL A 391 -5.48 -10.36 5.84
C VAL A 391 -5.75 -10.36 4.34
N ILE A 392 -4.71 -10.10 3.55
CA ILE A 392 -4.79 -10.20 2.09
C ILE A 392 -4.71 -11.65 1.65
N ARG A 393 -5.58 -12.05 0.72
CA ARG A 393 -5.48 -13.31 -0.03
C ARG A 393 -5.28 -13.01 -1.50
N ALA A 394 -4.11 -13.37 -2.02
CA ALA A 394 -3.85 -13.30 -3.45
C ALA A 394 -4.65 -14.39 -4.19
N VAL A 395 -5.26 -14.02 -5.31
CA VAL A 395 -6.08 -14.88 -6.17
C VAL A 395 -5.46 -14.90 -7.55
N ASP A 396 -4.95 -16.06 -7.95
CA ASP A 396 -4.43 -16.29 -9.28
C ASP A 396 -5.61 -16.48 -10.24
N CYS A 397 -5.85 -15.48 -11.09
CA CYS A 397 -6.97 -15.44 -12.01
C CYS A 397 -6.67 -16.14 -13.33
N ARG A 398 -5.43 -16.58 -13.57
CA ARG A 398 -5.04 -17.23 -14.84
C ARG A 398 -5.81 -18.55 -15.04
N PRO A 399 -5.96 -19.01 -16.30
CA PRO A 399 -6.47 -20.36 -16.59
C PRO A 399 -5.75 -21.41 -15.73
N TYR A 400 -6.48 -22.46 -15.35
CA TYR A 400 -6.01 -23.44 -14.37
C TYR A 400 -4.69 -24.10 -14.78
N GLU A 401 -4.53 -24.36 -16.08
CA GLU A 401 -3.37 -24.97 -16.72
C GLU A 401 -2.11 -24.10 -16.58
N GLN A 402 -2.30 -22.79 -16.44
CA GLN A 402 -1.24 -21.79 -16.28
C GLN A 402 -0.93 -21.49 -14.80
N GLN A 403 -1.77 -21.95 -13.88
CA GLN A 403 -1.51 -21.84 -12.45
C GLN A 403 -0.37 -22.79 -12.07
N GLY A 404 0.59 -22.29 -11.29
CA GLY A 404 1.81 -23.06 -11.01
C GLY A 404 1.50 -24.37 -10.29
N ARG A 405 2.01 -25.49 -10.81
CA ARG A 405 1.86 -26.83 -10.21
C ARG A 405 2.48 -26.89 -8.80
N SER A 406 1.96 -27.83 -8.01
CA SER A 406 2.40 -28.11 -6.65
C SER A 406 3.92 -28.30 -6.55
N LEU A 407 4.53 -27.69 -5.54
CA LEU A 407 5.98 -27.77 -5.30
C LEU A 407 6.28 -28.89 -4.31
N ARG A 408 7.05 -29.92 -4.71
CA ARG A 408 7.66 -30.84 -3.74
C ARG A 408 8.85 -30.18 -3.07
N LEU A 409 8.74 -29.90 -1.78
CA LEU A 409 9.88 -29.46 -0.97
C LEU A 409 10.63 -30.72 -0.52
N GLN A 410 11.74 -31.04 -1.17
CA GLN A 410 12.73 -31.96 -0.61
C GLN A 410 13.49 -31.24 0.52
N GLY A 411 13.37 -31.76 1.73
CA GLY A 411 14.17 -31.36 2.89
C GLY A 411 14.54 -32.58 3.72
N ASP A 412 15.64 -32.50 4.49
CA ASP A 412 16.25 -33.63 5.21
C ASP A 412 15.33 -34.40 6.19
N HIS A 413 14.13 -33.88 6.50
CA HIS A 413 13.22 -34.51 7.47
C HIS A 413 11.73 -34.51 7.13
N ASP A 414 11.28 -33.98 5.98
CA ASP A 414 9.86 -34.05 5.61
C ASP A 414 9.63 -33.72 4.13
N ASP A 415 9.36 -34.75 3.31
CA ASP A 415 8.94 -34.59 1.92
C ASP A 415 7.50 -34.10 1.87
N GLY A 416 7.31 -32.80 1.61
CA GLY A 416 5.99 -32.18 1.57
C GLY A 416 5.68 -31.53 0.23
N GLU A 417 4.56 -31.90 -0.38
CA GLU A 417 3.99 -31.21 -1.55
C GLU A 417 3.21 -29.97 -1.11
N VAL A 418 3.60 -28.80 -1.62
CA VAL A 418 2.89 -27.53 -1.41
C VAL A 418 1.88 -27.37 -2.53
N VAL A 419 0.64 -27.70 -2.22
CA VAL A 419 -0.51 -27.59 -3.13
C VAL A 419 -1.00 -26.13 -3.23
N GLY A 420 -1.31 -25.69 -4.45
CA GLY A 420 -1.88 -24.37 -4.74
C GLY A 420 -3.22 -24.13 -4.04
N ILE A 421 -3.62 -22.87 -3.86
CA ILE A 421 -4.86 -22.53 -3.13
C ILE A 421 -6.12 -22.96 -3.89
N TYR A 422 -6.11 -22.82 -5.21
CA TYR A 422 -7.23 -23.24 -6.06
C TYR A 422 -7.33 -24.76 -6.11
N GLU A 423 -6.21 -25.45 -6.26
CA GLU A 423 -6.16 -26.92 -6.21
C GLU A 423 -6.65 -27.48 -4.86
N LYS A 424 -6.33 -26.80 -3.75
CA LYS A 424 -6.94 -27.12 -2.45
C LYS A 424 -8.46 -27.03 -2.52
N TYR A 425 -9.00 -25.98 -3.12
CA TYR A 425 -10.44 -25.81 -3.27
C TYR A 425 -11.10 -26.88 -4.15
N LEU A 426 -10.48 -27.28 -5.26
CA LEU A 426 -10.98 -28.35 -6.12
C LEU A 426 -10.97 -29.71 -5.40
N SER A 427 -9.95 -29.95 -4.57
CA SER A 427 -9.80 -31.15 -3.73
C SER A 427 -10.55 -31.11 -2.39
N ARG A 428 -11.54 -30.21 -2.23
CA ARG A 428 -12.32 -30.07 -0.99
C ARG A 428 -13.09 -31.34 -0.62
N LEU A 429 -13.33 -31.54 0.68
CA LEU A 429 -14.15 -32.64 1.17
C LEU A 429 -15.62 -32.48 0.73
N PRO A 430 -16.37 -33.58 0.52
CA PRO A 430 -17.78 -33.51 0.10
C PRO A 430 -18.69 -32.68 1.01
N LEU A 431 -18.33 -32.52 2.29
CA LEU A 431 -19.08 -31.69 3.23
C LEU A 431 -19.02 -30.17 2.91
N HIS A 432 -18.15 -29.77 1.98
CA HIS A 432 -17.99 -28.39 1.50
C HIS A 432 -18.40 -28.24 0.02
N GLU A 433 -19.25 -29.13 -0.51
CA GLU A 433 -19.58 -29.15 -1.95
C GLU A 433 -20.13 -27.81 -2.44
N GLU A 434 -21.09 -27.25 -1.69
CA GLU A 434 -21.79 -25.98 -1.97
C GLU A 434 -20.92 -24.73 -1.76
N LEU A 435 -19.69 -24.89 -1.26
CA LEU A 435 -18.82 -23.76 -0.99
C LEU A 435 -18.35 -23.15 -2.31
N THR A 436 -18.60 -21.86 -2.52
CA THR A 436 -18.04 -21.12 -3.66
C THR A 436 -16.57 -20.81 -3.43
N TYR A 437 -15.82 -20.60 -4.52
CA TYR A 437 -14.41 -20.23 -4.39
C TYR A 437 -14.24 -18.88 -3.69
N LEU A 438 -15.18 -17.95 -3.90
CA LEU A 438 -15.22 -16.66 -3.20
C LEU A 438 -15.31 -16.84 -1.68
N ASP A 439 -16.28 -17.62 -1.18
CA ASP A 439 -16.43 -17.83 0.27
C ASP A 439 -15.23 -18.56 0.86
N PHE A 440 -14.69 -19.56 0.14
CA PHE A 440 -13.46 -20.25 0.51
C PHE A 440 -12.28 -19.27 0.72
N LEU A 441 -12.05 -18.39 -0.25
CA LEU A 441 -10.95 -17.43 -0.20
C LEU A 441 -11.12 -16.41 0.93
N ALA A 442 -12.35 -15.91 1.12
CA ALA A 442 -12.67 -14.90 2.11
C ALA A 442 -12.64 -15.44 3.55
N ASN A 443 -13.13 -16.67 3.77
CA ASN A 443 -13.54 -17.13 5.09
C ASN A 443 -12.95 -18.47 5.54
N TRP A 444 -12.05 -19.12 4.78
CA TRP A 444 -11.52 -20.44 5.16
C TRP A 444 -9.99 -20.51 5.25
N ASN A 445 -9.49 -21.24 6.25
CA ASN A 445 -8.09 -21.61 6.44
C ASN A 445 -7.87 -23.08 6.07
N THR A 446 -6.76 -23.35 5.37
CA THR A 446 -6.24 -24.71 5.18
C THR A 446 -5.04 -24.88 6.11
N SER A 447 -5.22 -25.66 7.19
CA SER A 447 -4.29 -25.70 8.33
C SER A 447 -3.12 -26.68 8.18
N LYS A 448 -3.15 -27.54 7.16
CA LYS A 448 -2.07 -28.47 6.83
C LYS A 448 -1.54 -28.23 5.42
N ARG A 449 -0.25 -28.51 5.20
CA ARG A 449 0.37 -28.47 3.86
C ARG A 449 -0.40 -29.36 2.86
N ASP A 450 -0.94 -30.48 3.35
CA ASP A 450 -1.76 -31.45 2.62
C ASP A 450 -3.21 -31.00 2.30
N GLY A 451 -3.66 -29.84 2.79
CA GLY A 451 -5.00 -29.33 2.52
C GLY A 451 -6.17 -30.05 3.20
N ARG A 452 -5.95 -31.08 4.03
CA ARG A 452 -7.04 -31.96 4.54
C ARG A 452 -7.85 -31.40 5.70
N LYS A 453 -7.30 -30.46 6.47
CA LYS A 453 -8.01 -29.84 7.62
C LYS A 453 -8.39 -28.40 7.32
N TRP A 454 -9.66 -28.22 7.03
CA TRP A 454 -10.28 -26.93 6.78
C TRP A 454 -10.88 -26.39 8.07
N THR A 455 -10.62 -25.14 8.34
CA THR A 455 -11.21 -24.44 9.50
C THR A 455 -11.73 -23.11 9.00
N ARG A 456 -12.97 -22.78 9.37
CA ARG A 456 -13.47 -21.44 9.10
C ARG A 456 -12.56 -20.44 9.80
N TRP A 457 -12.17 -19.39 9.09
CA TRP A 457 -11.55 -18.19 9.63
C TRP A 457 -12.37 -17.79 10.86
N SER A 458 -11.68 -17.59 12.00
CA SER A 458 -12.31 -17.47 13.34
C SER A 458 -13.63 -16.69 13.29
N ARG A 459 -14.65 -17.08 14.06
CA ARG A 459 -15.96 -16.41 14.10
C ARG A 459 -15.90 -14.90 14.35
N GLN A 460 -14.82 -14.41 14.98
CA GLN A 460 -14.60 -13.00 15.27
C GLN A 460 -13.71 -12.29 14.22
N ALA A 461 -13.11 -13.04 13.30
CA ALA A 461 -12.18 -12.50 12.33
C ALA A 461 -12.93 -12.05 11.08
N LYS A 462 -12.64 -10.82 10.64
CA LYS A 462 -13.29 -10.22 9.49
C LYS A 462 -12.87 -10.93 8.18
N PRO A 463 -13.73 -10.95 7.13
CA PRO A 463 -13.40 -11.56 5.85
C PRO A 463 -12.08 -11.04 5.27
N ARG A 464 -11.36 -11.85 4.50
CA ARG A 464 -10.11 -11.42 3.86
C ARG A 464 -10.38 -10.43 2.73
N VAL A 465 -9.41 -9.57 2.46
CA VAL A 465 -9.38 -8.75 1.23
C VAL A 465 -8.75 -9.58 0.12
N LEU A 466 -9.41 -9.64 -1.02
CA LEU A 466 -8.97 -10.41 -2.17
C LEU A 466 -8.15 -9.54 -3.13
N TYR A 467 -6.91 -9.97 -3.37
CA TYR A 467 -5.99 -9.35 -4.32
C TYR A 467 -5.93 -10.21 -5.59
N TYR A 468 -6.63 -9.78 -6.63
CA TYR A 468 -6.72 -10.49 -7.90
C TYR A 468 -5.53 -10.19 -8.82
N PHE A 469 -4.97 -11.23 -9.44
CA PHE A 469 -3.91 -11.07 -10.44
C PHE A 469 -3.96 -12.20 -11.50
N PRO A 470 -3.87 -11.90 -12.81
CA PRO A 470 -4.10 -10.59 -13.41
C PRO A 470 -5.58 -10.14 -13.27
N ARG A 471 -5.86 -8.86 -13.54
CA ARG A 471 -7.20 -8.29 -13.61
C ARG A 471 -7.58 -8.06 -15.08
N TYR A 472 -8.25 -9.04 -15.68
CA TYR A 472 -8.69 -8.95 -17.07
C TYR A 472 -9.63 -7.76 -17.31
N LYS A 473 -9.55 -7.15 -18.50
CA LYS A 473 -10.41 -6.01 -18.87
C LYS A 473 -11.89 -6.43 -18.92
N SER A 474 -12.73 -5.63 -18.25
CA SER A 474 -14.18 -5.85 -18.16
C SER A 474 -14.98 -5.28 -19.34
N ASN A 475 -14.33 -4.71 -20.34
CA ASN A 475 -14.97 -4.18 -21.54
C ASN A 475 -15.33 -5.35 -22.49
N PRO A 476 -16.62 -5.56 -22.85
CA PRO A 476 -17.08 -6.63 -23.73
C PRO A 476 -16.42 -6.66 -25.12
N ARG A 477 -15.88 -5.54 -25.58
CA ARG A 477 -15.17 -5.43 -26.87
C ARG A 477 -13.69 -5.78 -26.76
N HIS A 478 -13.15 -5.97 -25.57
CA HIS A 478 -11.75 -6.29 -25.35
C HIS A 478 -11.52 -7.81 -25.47
N HIS A 479 -10.39 -8.21 -26.05
CA HIS A 479 -10.05 -9.63 -26.27
C HIS A 479 -9.93 -10.45 -24.97
N GLN A 480 -9.77 -9.79 -23.82
CA GLN A 480 -9.68 -10.42 -22.49
C GLN A 480 -11.04 -10.58 -21.79
N TYR A 481 -12.12 -10.10 -22.38
CA TYR A 481 -13.42 -10.10 -21.72
C TYR A 481 -13.93 -11.49 -21.36
N ASP A 482 -13.62 -12.48 -22.19
CA ASP A 482 -13.98 -13.87 -21.93
C ASP A 482 -13.27 -14.40 -20.67
N ASP A 483 -11.99 -14.07 -20.48
CA ASP A 483 -11.24 -14.38 -19.27
C ASP A 483 -11.76 -13.61 -18.03
N PHE A 484 -12.21 -12.36 -18.21
CA PHE A 484 -12.90 -11.61 -17.15
C PHE A 484 -14.16 -12.36 -16.70
N CYS A 485 -14.98 -12.82 -17.65
CA CYS A 485 -16.19 -13.59 -17.38
C CYS A 485 -15.88 -14.96 -16.74
N ARG A 486 -14.81 -15.64 -17.17
CA ARG A 486 -14.35 -16.89 -16.55
C ARG A 486 -14.05 -16.71 -15.06
N VAL A 487 -13.34 -15.64 -14.69
CA VAL A 487 -13.03 -15.35 -13.29
C VAL A 487 -14.29 -15.05 -12.48
N LYS A 488 -15.22 -14.27 -13.04
CA LYS A 488 -16.53 -13.99 -12.41
C LYS A 488 -17.28 -15.29 -12.12
N LEU A 489 -17.35 -16.21 -13.07
CA LEU A 489 -18.00 -17.52 -12.90
C LEU A 489 -17.26 -18.42 -11.90
N MET A 490 -15.92 -18.44 -11.96
CA MET A 490 -15.04 -19.17 -11.04
C MET A 490 -15.29 -18.76 -9.57
N LEU A 491 -15.53 -17.47 -9.32
CA LEU A 491 -15.79 -16.97 -7.97
C LEU A 491 -17.23 -17.25 -7.52
N ALA A 492 -18.18 -17.13 -8.43
CA ALA A 492 -19.62 -17.18 -8.16
C ALA A 492 -20.16 -18.59 -7.90
N HIS A 493 -19.61 -19.62 -8.56
CA HIS A 493 -20.15 -20.98 -8.53
C HIS A 493 -19.24 -21.98 -7.81
N SER A 494 -19.86 -22.91 -7.09
CA SER A 494 -19.19 -24.14 -6.64
C SER A 494 -18.85 -25.02 -7.84
N HIS A 495 -17.62 -25.53 -7.92
CA HIS A 495 -17.17 -26.37 -9.03
C HIS A 495 -16.01 -27.26 -8.59
N ARG A 496 -15.86 -28.44 -9.20
CA ARG A 496 -14.70 -29.33 -8.98
C ARG A 496 -13.79 -29.41 -10.18
N ASP A 497 -14.33 -29.13 -11.35
CA ASP A 497 -13.59 -29.06 -12.60
C ASP A 497 -13.78 -27.66 -13.21
N PRO A 498 -12.69 -26.91 -13.48
CA PRO A 498 -12.77 -25.64 -14.19
C PRO A 498 -13.53 -25.70 -15.53
N SER A 499 -13.61 -26.88 -16.18
CA SER A 499 -14.38 -27.08 -17.41
C SER A 499 -15.89 -26.87 -17.21
N GLU A 500 -16.39 -27.03 -15.98
CA GLU A 500 -17.80 -26.86 -15.60
C GLU A 500 -18.23 -25.40 -15.60
N LEU A 501 -17.29 -24.44 -15.56
CA LEU A 501 -17.59 -23.02 -15.46
C LEU A 501 -18.40 -22.47 -16.64
N ARG A 502 -18.39 -23.16 -17.79
CA ARG A 502 -19.24 -22.82 -18.96
C ARG A 502 -20.64 -23.41 -18.90
N LYS A 503 -20.98 -24.16 -17.85
CA LYS A 503 -22.29 -24.81 -17.69
C LYS A 503 -23.14 -24.05 -16.69
N ILE A 504 -24.26 -23.48 -17.15
CA ILE A 504 -25.25 -22.80 -16.30
C ILE A 504 -26.54 -23.61 -16.34
N ASP A 505 -27.06 -24.01 -15.18
CA ASP A 505 -28.26 -24.86 -15.05
C ASP A 505 -28.20 -26.17 -15.87
N GLY A 506 -26.99 -26.72 -16.08
CA GLY A 506 -26.75 -27.92 -16.88
C GLY A 506 -26.67 -27.69 -18.40
N ILE A 507 -26.80 -26.45 -18.87
CA ILE A 507 -26.65 -26.05 -20.27
C ILE A 507 -25.21 -25.56 -20.49
N GLU A 508 -24.51 -26.17 -21.45
CA GLU A 508 -23.15 -25.76 -21.84
C GLU A 508 -23.18 -24.64 -22.88
N TYR A 509 -22.33 -23.64 -22.69
CA TYR A 509 -22.20 -22.48 -23.57
C TYR A 509 -20.83 -22.46 -24.27
N ASP A 510 -20.79 -21.86 -25.46
CA ASP A 510 -19.58 -21.83 -26.30
C ASP A 510 -18.44 -20.99 -25.69
N SER A 511 -18.79 -19.95 -24.92
CA SER A 511 -17.84 -19.02 -24.29
C SER A 511 -18.21 -18.73 -22.84
N TYR A 512 -17.24 -18.26 -22.04
CA TYR A 512 -17.49 -17.80 -20.68
C TYR A 512 -18.31 -16.52 -20.67
N ALA A 513 -18.15 -15.66 -21.68
CA ALA A 513 -18.96 -14.46 -21.84
C ALA A 513 -20.46 -14.77 -21.97
N SER A 514 -20.84 -15.73 -22.82
CA SER A 514 -22.23 -16.14 -22.99
C SER A 514 -22.79 -16.82 -21.74
N ALA A 515 -21.98 -17.64 -21.07
CA ALA A 515 -22.36 -18.26 -19.80
C ALA A 515 -22.59 -17.21 -18.70
N ALA A 516 -21.71 -16.21 -18.59
CA ALA A 516 -21.80 -15.14 -17.61
C ALA A 516 -23.05 -14.27 -17.83
N GLU A 517 -23.36 -13.91 -19.08
CA GLU A 517 -24.56 -13.14 -19.41
C GLU A 517 -25.83 -13.83 -18.89
N VAL A 518 -26.00 -15.12 -19.17
CA VAL A 518 -27.17 -15.88 -18.70
C VAL A 518 -27.15 -16.04 -17.18
N CYS A 519 -25.98 -16.31 -16.61
CA CYS A 519 -25.82 -16.51 -15.17
C CYS A 519 -26.23 -15.25 -14.38
N TYR A 520 -25.64 -14.10 -14.69
CA TYR A 520 -25.92 -12.85 -13.98
C TYR A 520 -27.31 -12.27 -14.26
N ALA A 521 -28.00 -12.73 -15.31
CA ALA A 521 -29.41 -12.42 -15.55
C ALA A 521 -30.38 -13.26 -14.68
N LYS A 522 -30.01 -14.50 -14.34
CA LYS A 522 -30.87 -15.44 -13.60
C LYS A 522 -30.55 -15.52 -12.11
N HIS A 523 -29.29 -15.37 -11.74
CA HIS A 523 -28.78 -15.60 -10.40
C HIS A 523 -28.34 -14.30 -9.74
N GLN A 524 -28.49 -14.25 -8.42
CA GLN A 524 -27.91 -13.19 -7.61
C GLN A 524 -26.63 -13.69 -6.97
N HIS A 525 -25.56 -12.92 -7.11
CA HIS A 525 -24.27 -13.21 -6.53
C HIS A 525 -23.85 -12.09 -5.58
N PRO A 526 -23.14 -12.40 -4.49
CA PRO A 526 -22.48 -11.37 -3.69
C PRO A 526 -21.45 -10.62 -4.53
N ASP A 527 -21.10 -9.40 -4.12
CA ASP A 527 -20.01 -8.67 -4.75
C ASP A 527 -18.68 -9.44 -4.54
N ASP A 528 -18.02 -9.75 -5.65
CA ASP A 528 -16.74 -10.42 -5.65
C ASP A 528 -15.57 -9.44 -5.63
N TYR A 529 -15.83 -8.13 -5.71
CA TYR A 529 -14.80 -7.08 -5.72
C TYR A 529 -13.79 -7.21 -6.88
N TYR A 530 -14.09 -8.03 -7.90
CA TYR A 530 -13.27 -8.19 -9.10
C TYR A 530 -13.59 -7.08 -10.10
N GLY A 531 -14.86 -6.72 -10.21
CA GLY A 531 -15.34 -5.62 -11.05
C GLY A 531 -16.68 -5.94 -11.71
N THR A 532 -17.23 -4.93 -12.38
CA THR A 532 -18.46 -5.04 -13.17
C THR A 532 -18.14 -4.86 -14.66
N PRO A 533 -18.92 -5.48 -15.57
CA PRO A 533 -18.83 -5.20 -17.01
C PRO A 533 -18.89 -3.70 -17.29
N ASP A 534 -18.10 -3.24 -18.27
CA ASP A 534 -18.02 -1.84 -18.70
C ASP A 534 -17.66 -0.81 -17.60
N ALA A 535 -17.13 -1.25 -16.46
CA ALA A 535 -16.60 -0.33 -15.46
C ALA A 535 -15.42 0.49 -16.03
N GLU A 536 -15.43 1.81 -15.81
CA GLU A 536 -14.30 2.66 -16.16
C GLU A 536 -13.04 2.27 -15.39
N GLU A 537 -11.92 2.17 -16.12
CA GLU A 537 -10.62 1.92 -15.53
C GLU A 537 -10.14 3.17 -14.78
N ARG A 538 -10.05 3.05 -13.46
CA ARG A 538 -9.55 4.13 -12.61
C ARG A 538 -8.04 4.19 -12.71
N ARG A 539 -7.52 5.31 -13.24
CA ARG A 539 -6.09 5.61 -13.31
C ARG A 539 -5.78 6.84 -12.50
N PRO A 540 -4.60 6.94 -11.86
CA PRO A 540 -4.20 8.17 -11.19
C PRO A 540 -4.26 9.37 -12.15
N ASP A 541 -4.66 10.53 -11.63
CA ASP A 541 -4.58 11.81 -12.32
C ASP A 541 -3.10 12.19 -12.49
N PRO A 542 -2.73 12.82 -13.62
CA PRO A 542 -1.35 13.25 -13.84
C PRO A 542 -0.91 14.28 -12.79
N ASP A 543 0.28 14.08 -12.21
CA ASP A 543 0.87 15.04 -11.26
C ASP A 543 1.50 16.22 -12.03
N GLU A 544 1.03 17.44 -11.75
CA GLU A 544 1.49 18.69 -12.39
C GLU A 544 2.92 19.09 -12.02
N PHE A 545 3.48 18.52 -10.93
CA PHE A 545 4.78 18.88 -10.36
C PHE A 545 5.82 17.75 -10.43
N GLU A 546 5.40 16.50 -10.63
CA GLU A 546 6.27 15.34 -10.69
C GLU A 546 6.17 14.68 -12.09
N GLU A 547 7.30 14.25 -12.66
CA GLU A 547 7.25 13.40 -13.86
C GLU A 547 6.66 12.05 -13.47
N GLU A 548 5.59 11.63 -14.16
CA GLU A 548 5.07 10.28 -14.03
C GLU A 548 6.12 9.32 -14.57
N PHE A 549 6.88 8.72 -13.66
CA PHE A 549 7.58 7.50 -13.98
C PHE A 549 6.53 6.38 -13.95
N HIS A 550 5.93 6.13 -15.10
CA HIS A 550 5.40 4.82 -15.38
C HIS A 550 6.63 3.91 -15.48
N GLU A 551 6.94 3.20 -14.38
CA GLU A 551 7.52 1.88 -14.54
C GLU A 551 6.63 1.21 -15.59
N PRO A 552 7.15 0.73 -16.74
CA PRO A 552 6.31 -0.03 -17.64
C PRO A 552 5.63 -1.03 -16.71
N GLU A 553 4.31 -0.91 -16.58
CA GLU A 553 3.55 -2.00 -16.03
C GLU A 553 4.16 -3.20 -16.73
N LEU A 554 4.60 -4.22 -16.00
CA LEU A 554 4.68 -5.51 -16.66
C LEU A 554 3.29 -5.67 -17.21
N LEU A 555 3.13 -5.37 -18.50
CA LEU A 555 1.84 -5.10 -19.06
C LEU A 555 1.06 -6.38 -18.76
N GLU A 556 -0.22 -6.27 -18.45
CA GLU A 556 -1.04 -7.48 -18.44
C GLU A 556 -0.84 -8.29 -19.74
N GLU A 557 -0.51 -7.60 -20.84
CA GLU A 557 -0.01 -8.14 -22.10
C GLU A 557 1.35 -8.86 -21.99
N ASP A 558 2.35 -8.36 -21.26
CA ASP A 558 3.62 -9.06 -21.05
C ASP A 558 3.41 -10.38 -20.30
N TRP A 559 2.51 -10.41 -19.31
CA TRP A 559 2.15 -11.64 -18.59
C TRP A 559 1.41 -12.65 -19.46
N LEU A 560 0.61 -12.19 -20.43
CA LEU A 560 -0.14 -13.02 -21.36
C LEU A 560 0.74 -13.55 -22.48
N GLU A 561 1.65 -12.73 -23.01
CA GLU A 561 2.65 -13.14 -23.99
C GLU A 561 3.62 -14.15 -23.38
N LEU A 562 4.05 -13.91 -22.13
CA LEU A 562 4.80 -14.88 -21.30
C LEU A 562 4.04 -16.19 -21.02
N ALA A 563 2.71 -16.14 -20.90
CA ALA A 563 1.88 -17.31 -20.64
C ALA A 563 1.63 -18.14 -21.91
N ARG A 564 1.49 -17.49 -23.07
CA ARG A 564 1.39 -18.14 -24.40
C ARG A 564 2.69 -18.82 -24.82
N GLN A 565 3.82 -18.39 -24.28
CA GLN A 565 5.15 -18.91 -24.59
C GLN A 565 5.65 -19.94 -23.56
N LEU A 566 4.79 -20.37 -22.63
CA LEU A 566 5.05 -21.58 -21.85
C LEU A 566 5.03 -22.79 -22.81
N PRO A 567 5.90 -23.80 -22.61
CA PRO A 567 5.91 -24.95 -23.49
C PRO A 567 4.52 -25.62 -23.52
N ASP A 568 3.97 -25.81 -24.73
CA ASP A 568 2.87 -26.73 -24.96
C ASP A 568 3.35 -28.14 -24.56
N CYS A 569 3.10 -28.53 -23.31
CA CYS A 569 3.21 -29.93 -22.95
C CYS A 569 2.03 -30.66 -23.60
N ALA A 570 2.31 -31.37 -24.69
CA ALA A 570 1.37 -32.30 -25.32
C ALA A 570 0.74 -33.23 -24.26
N PRO A 571 -0.55 -33.59 -24.40
CA PRO A 571 -1.22 -34.48 -23.46
C PRO A 571 -0.53 -35.85 -23.50
N SER A 572 -0.02 -36.29 -22.34
CA SER A 572 0.41 -37.67 -22.11
C SER A 572 -0.76 -38.52 -21.64
#